data_AF-A0A7X4Y2H5-F1
#
_entry.id   AF-A0A7X4Y2H5-F1
#
_cell.length_a   1.000
_cell.length_b   1.000
_cell.length_c   1.000
_cell.angle_alpha   90.00
_cell.angle_beta   90.00
_cell.angle_gamma   90.00
#
_symmetry.space_group_name_H-M   'P 1'
#
loop_
_entity.id
_entity.type
_entity.pdbx_description
1 polymer ?
#
loop_
_entity_poly.entity_id
_entity_poly.type
_entity_poly.pdbx_seq_one_letter_code
_entity_poly.pdbx_strand_id
1 'polypeptide(L)'
;MEPKEKSIIKGDFFPEPVEVIKVDKRNGGVIIYGRLIHNGDIRNWFLTEEDLREITIQGTDFSAKGSEAFLATEALRLRYAYLFDPYWQ
;
A
#
# COMPACT_ATOMS: atom_id res chain seq x y z
N MET A 1 4.75 -8.79 -13.42
CA MET A 1 4.63 -9.17 -11.99
C MET A 1 3.13 -9.24 -11.72
N GLU A 2 2.58 -10.41 -11.38
CA GLU A 2 1.11 -10.54 -11.27
C GLU A 2 0.60 -9.96 -9.94
N PRO A 3 -0.48 -9.15 -9.92
CA PRO A 3 -1.09 -8.68 -8.70
C PRO A 3 -1.64 -9.87 -7.90
N LYS A 4 -1.33 -9.89 -6.60
CA LYS A 4 -1.79 -10.92 -5.65
C LYS A 4 -2.82 -10.34 -4.69
N GLU A 5 -3.63 -11.19 -4.10
CA GLU A 5 -4.50 -10.78 -2.99
C GLU A 5 -3.69 -10.09 -1.89
N LYS A 6 -4.28 -9.06 -1.28
CA LYS A 6 -3.69 -8.17 -0.26
C LYS A 6 -2.50 -7.32 -0.72
N SER A 7 -2.15 -7.36 -2.00
CA SER A 7 -1.19 -6.40 -2.55
C SER A 7 -1.84 -5.04 -2.75
N ILE A 8 -1.05 -3.97 -2.59
CA ILE A 8 -1.47 -2.62 -2.93
C ILE A 8 -0.98 -2.34 -4.35
N ILE A 9 -1.88 -1.89 -5.22
CA ILE A 9 -1.55 -1.54 -6.60
C ILE A 9 -1.77 -0.04 -6.84
N LYS A 10 -0.93 0.53 -7.71
CA LYS A 10 -1.02 1.90 -8.21
C LYS A 10 -0.88 1.92 -9.72
N GLY A 11 -1.51 2.91 -10.34
CA GLY A 11 -1.46 3.13 -11.78
C GLY A 11 -2.43 4.26 -12.12
N ASP A 12 -2.28 4.83 -13.31
CA ASP A 12 -3.05 6.01 -13.74
C ASP A 12 -4.55 5.72 -13.91
N PHE A 13 -4.92 4.43 -14.00
CA PHE A 13 -6.32 3.97 -14.05
C PHE A 13 -7.05 4.09 -12.71
N PHE A 14 -6.32 4.24 -11.60
CA PHE A 14 -6.90 4.32 -10.26
C PHE A 14 -6.82 5.76 -9.73
N PRO A 15 -7.92 6.29 -9.17
CA PRO A 15 -7.90 7.63 -8.57
C PRO A 15 -7.01 7.70 -7.32
N GLU A 16 -6.76 6.56 -6.69
CA GLU A 16 -5.90 6.40 -5.52
C GLU A 16 -5.39 4.94 -5.46
N PRO A 17 -4.41 4.63 -4.58
CA PRO A 17 -3.91 3.27 -4.43
C PRO A 17 -5.02 2.29 -3.99
N VAL A 18 -5.00 1.09 -4.55
CA VAL A 18 -6.05 0.07 -4.37
C VAL A 18 -5.46 -1.15 -3.66
N GLU A 19 -6.09 -1.61 -2.60
CA GLU A 19 -5.83 -2.91 -1.98
C GLU A 19 -6.59 -4.01 -2.73
N VAL A 20 -5.87 -5.00 -3.26
CA VAL A 20 -6.47 -6.11 -4.01
C VAL A 20 -7.16 -7.08 -3.04
N ILE A 21 -8.48 -7.21 -3.16
CA ILE A 21 -9.27 -8.18 -2.39
C ILE A 21 -9.25 -9.54 -3.09
N LYS A 22 -9.48 -9.54 -4.41
CA LYS A 22 -9.60 -10.76 -5.22
C LYS A 22 -9.15 -10.51 -6.66
N VAL A 23 -8.56 -11.53 -7.26
CA VAL A 23 -8.11 -11.51 -8.66
C VAL A 23 -8.79 -12.66 -9.40
N ASP A 24 -9.62 -12.34 -10.40
CA ASP A 24 -10.29 -13.33 -11.25
C ASP A 24 -9.73 -13.26 -12.68
N LYS A 25 -8.99 -14.30 -13.10
CA LYS A 25 -8.47 -14.40 -14.47
C LYS A 25 -9.61 -14.68 -15.46
N ARG A 26 -9.62 -13.96 -16.59
CA ARG A 26 -10.57 -14.14 -17.71
C ARG A 26 -9.78 -14.28 -19.02
N ASN A 27 -10.41 -14.79 -20.08
CA ASN A 27 -9.76 -14.81 -21.39
C ASN A 27 -9.52 -13.37 -21.85
N GLY A 28 -8.25 -13.00 -22.05
CA GLY A 28 -7.82 -11.68 -22.50
C GLY A 28 -7.52 -10.66 -21.40
N GLY A 29 -7.56 -11.03 -20.11
CA GLY A 29 -7.22 -10.11 -19.03
C GLY A 29 -7.58 -10.61 -17.64
N VAL A 30 -7.61 -9.69 -16.68
CA VAL A 30 -7.83 -9.98 -15.26
C VAL A 30 -8.84 -8.98 -14.69
N ILE A 31 -9.82 -9.50 -13.94
CA ILE A 31 -10.71 -8.67 -13.12
C ILE A 31 -10.10 -8.56 -11.74
N ILE A 32 -9.77 -7.33 -11.33
CA ILE A 32 -9.33 -7.03 -9.98
C ILE A 32 -10.51 -6.45 -9.21
N TYR A 33 -10.85 -7.10 -8.09
CA TYR A 33 -11.72 -6.52 -7.07
C TYR A 33 -10.83 -5.90 -6.02
N GLY A 34 -11.00 -4.60 -5.76
CA GLY A 34 -10.13 -3.88 -4.86
C GLY A 34 -10.86 -2.83 -4.04
N ARG A 35 -10.24 -2.47 -2.92
CA ARG A 35 -10.68 -1.44 -2.00
C ARG A 35 -9.75 -0.24 -2.11
N LEU A 36 -10.32 0.93 -2.34
CA LEU A 36 -9.59 2.19 -2.30
C LEU A 36 -9.10 2.46 -0.87
N ILE A 37 -7.82 2.80 -0.69
CA ILE A 37 -7.19 2.84 0.64
C ILE A 37 -7.70 3.99 1.50
N HIS A 38 -8.02 5.15 0.92
CA HIS A 38 -8.40 6.33 1.68
C HIS A 38 -9.89 6.38 1.99
N ASN A 39 -10.77 6.07 1.04
CA ASN A 39 -12.21 6.15 1.25
C ASN A 39 -12.88 4.80 1.59
N GLY A 40 -12.20 3.68 1.35
CA GLY A 40 -12.70 2.34 1.64
C GLY A 40 -13.72 1.78 0.64
N ASP A 41 -14.00 2.49 -0.46
CA ASP A 41 -14.94 2.03 -1.50
C ASP A 41 -14.40 0.78 -2.18
N ILE A 42 -15.30 -0.18 -2.42
CA ILE A 42 -14.99 -1.41 -3.15
C ILE A 42 -15.44 -1.24 -4.59
N ARG A 43 -14.51 -1.42 -5.52
CA ARG A 43 -14.77 -1.39 -6.97
C ARG A 43 -14.02 -2.51 -7.66
N ASN A 44 -14.40 -2.77 -8.91
CA ASN A 44 -13.75 -3.74 -9.76
C ASN A 44 -13.29 -3.10 -11.06
N TRP A 45 -12.13 -3.54 -11.55
CA TRP A 45 -11.53 -3.11 -12.80
C TRP A 45 -11.20 -4.32 -13.66
N PHE A 46 -11.51 -4.25 -14.94
CA PHE A 46 -11.00 -5.20 -15.93
C PHE A 46 -9.71 -4.62 -16.52
N LEU A 47 -8.64 -5.40 -16.49
CA LEU A 47 -7.32 -4.98 -16.93
C LEU A 47 -6.79 -6.00 -17.94
N THR A 48 -6.34 -5.50 -19.09
CA THR A 48 -5.67 -6.30 -20.12
C THR A 48 -4.24 -6.64 -19.71
N GLU A 49 -3.57 -7.51 -20.48
CA GLU A 49 -2.16 -7.80 -20.23
C GLU A 49 -1.26 -6.56 -20.42
N GLU A 50 -1.65 -5.66 -21.31
CA GLU A 50 -1.00 -4.38 -21.54
C GLU A 50 -1.16 -3.46 -20.32
N ASP A 51 -2.39 -3.31 -19.80
CA ASP A 51 -2.67 -2.49 -18.62
C ASP A 51 -1.90 -2.99 -17.38
N LEU A 52 -1.76 -4.32 -17.24
CA LEU A 52 -1.01 -4.93 -16.14
C LEU A 52 0.49 -4.58 -16.17
N ARG A 53 1.05 -4.15 -17.30
CA ARG A 53 2.45 -3.71 -17.40
C ARG A 53 2.64 -2.27 -16.90
N GLU A 54 1.60 -1.46 -16.96
CA GLU A 54 1.63 -0.07 -16.50
C GLU A 54 1.36 0.07 -14.99
N ILE A 55 0.84 -1.00 -14.37
CA ILE A 55 0.55 -1.03 -12.94
C ILE A 55 1.81 -1.31 -12.13
N THR A 56 2.03 -0.48 -11.10
CA THR A 56 3.07 -0.67 -10.10
C THR A 56 2.48 -1.32 -8.85
N ILE A 57 3.02 -2.48 -8.47
CA ILE A 57 2.66 -3.12 -7.20
C ILE A 57 3.48 -2.46 -6.10
N GLN A 58 2.80 -1.78 -5.19
CA GLN A 58 3.42 -1.21 -4.01
C GLN A 58 3.74 -2.35 -3.03
N GLY A 59 5.00 -2.76 -3.01
CA GLY A 59 5.49 -3.71 -2.01
C GLY A 59 5.54 -3.02 -0.65
N THR A 60 4.94 -3.65 0.36
CA THR A 60 5.30 -3.37 1.74
C THR A 60 6.50 -4.24 2.07
N ASP A 61 7.67 -3.63 2.12
CA ASP A 61 8.89 -4.32 2.50
C ASP A 61 9.02 -4.33 4.04
N PHE A 62 8.74 -5.48 4.65
CA PHE A 62 9.00 -5.74 6.07
C PHE A 62 10.35 -6.43 6.29
N SER A 63 11.24 -6.46 5.29
CA SER A 63 12.59 -7.04 5.44
C SER A 63 13.53 -6.19 6.30
N ALA A 64 13.14 -4.95 6.62
CA ALA A 64 13.88 -4.09 7.54
C ALA A 64 14.13 -4.79 8.88
N LYS A 65 15.29 -4.55 9.49
CA LYS A 65 15.61 -5.17 10.77
C LYS A 65 14.67 -4.64 11.84
N GLY A 66 14.11 -5.52 12.67
CA GLY A 66 13.22 -5.12 13.77
C GLY A 66 13.87 -4.08 14.71
N SER A 67 15.19 -4.13 14.89
CA SER A 67 15.96 -3.13 15.64
C SER A 67 15.89 -1.73 15.04
N GLU A 68 15.86 -1.60 13.71
CA GLU A 68 15.77 -0.30 13.03
C GLU A 68 14.37 0.30 13.20
N ALA A 69 13.32 -0.52 13.08
CA ALA A 69 11.95 -0.10 13.35
C ALA A 69 11.76 0.34 14.81
N PHE A 70 12.35 -0.41 15.75
CA PHE A 70 12.37 -0.06 17.18
C PHE A 70 13.08 1.28 17.42
N LEU A 71 14.30 1.45 16.89
CA LEU A 71 15.08 2.68 17.06
C LEU A 71 14.37 3.91 16.49
N ALA A 72 13.77 3.78 15.30
CA ALA A 72 12.99 4.87 14.70
C ALA A 72 11.80 5.25 15.59
N THR A 73 11.08 4.27 16.13
CA THR A 73 9.95 4.49 17.03
C THR A 73 10.38 5.15 18.34
N GLU A 74 11.48 4.68 18.95
CA GLU A 74 12.00 5.24 20.20
C GLU A 74 12.55 6.66 20.01
N ALA A 75 13.21 6.94 18.89
CA ALA A 75 13.66 8.30 18.56
C ALA A 75 12.48 9.28 18.43
N LEU A 76 11.38 8.86 17.81
CA LEU A 76 10.13 9.63 17.75
C LEU A 76 9.55 9.87 19.16
N ARG A 77 9.51 8.82 20.00
CA ARG A 77 9.04 8.93 21.39
C ARG A 77 9.86 9.94 22.18
N LEU A 78 11.18 9.88 22.09
CA LEU A 78 12.09 10.83 22.75
C LEU A 78 11.92 12.25 22.22
N ARG A 79 11.79 12.43 20.90
CA ARG A 79 11.54 13.76 20.31
C ARG A 79 10.26 14.39 20.85
N TYR A 80 9.18 13.61 20.95
CA TYR A 80 7.93 14.10 21.52
C TYR A 80 8.05 14.36 23.02
N ALA A 81 8.70 13.48 23.77
CA ALA A 81 8.95 13.71 25.20
C ALA A 81 9.71 15.02 25.42
N TYR A 82 10.74 15.30 24.60
CA TYR A 82 11.48 16.56 24.65
C TYR A 82 10.63 17.78 24.29
N LEU A 83 9.82 17.71 23.23
CA LEU A 83 8.98 18.83 22.78
C LEU A 83 7.94 19.26 23.83
N PHE A 84 7.48 18.31 24.65
CA PHE A 84 6.47 18.55 25.69
C PHE A 84 7.05 18.58 27.10
N ASP A 85 8.37 18.66 27.24
CA ASP A 85 9.01 18.77 28.55
C ASP A 85 8.89 20.22 29.08
N PRO A 86 8.12 20.45 30.17
CA PRO A 86 7.91 21.79 30.73
C PRO A 86 9.16 22.38 31.40
N TYR A 87 10.25 21.63 31.56
CA TYR A 87 11.48 22.11 32.21
C TYR A 87 12.51 22.75 31.25
N TRP A 88 12.22 22.83 29.95
CA TRP A 88 13.11 23.45 28.95
C TRP A 88 12.58 24.77 28.36
N GLN A 89 11.62 25.42 29.03
CA GLN A 89 11.14 26.77 28.71
C GLN A 89 11.54 27.81 29.76
#